data_AF-A0A5C6CM65-F1
#
_entry.id   AF-A0A5C6CM65-F1
#
_cell.length_a   1.000
_cell.length_b   1.000
_cell.length_c   1.000
_cell.angle_alpha   90.00
_cell.angle_beta   90.00
_cell.angle_gamma   90.00
#
_symmetry.space_group_name_H-M   'P 1'
#
loop_
_entity.id
_entity.type
_entity.pdbx_description
1 polymer ?
#
loop_
_entity_poly.entity_id
_entity_poly.type
_entity_poly.pdbx_seq_one_letter_code
_entity_poly.pdbx_strand_id
1 'polypeptide(L)'
;MNRKVKHSAVALALIATMTFVSETNAQTLVTDFNTFFENESYASWNEPSAILISGPDFYTVTATGYGSNYTDISGFGIQGAGNTHVQLDITIYGPPEADGLLGPIISFVDADGSYYNYAWFGQTLGNHVLTQLLASPTWISAPGTTPGLDLDMLVSMHMQLDPSSFGTMGAYTLEWNNLNLIQSSITPGDFDEDGDVDGHDFLLWQRDSNVGSLTDWQSNYGPGPLATLGAVPEPGAILLALLASVGTLGFRRPSKSIN
;
A
#
# COMPACT_ATOMS: atom_id res chain seq x y z
N MET A 1 55.01 -34.07 46.75
CA MET A 1 55.19 -33.99 45.28
C MET A 1 53.81 -34.07 44.64
N ASN A 2 53.44 -33.08 43.81
CA ASN A 2 52.20 -32.98 42.98
C ASN A 2 50.86 -32.86 43.73
N ARG A 3 49.87 -32.05 43.33
CA ARG A 3 49.70 -31.04 42.27
C ARG A 3 48.48 -30.21 42.70
N LYS A 4 48.55 -28.88 42.67
CA LYS A 4 47.37 -28.00 42.84
C LYS A 4 46.43 -28.21 41.66
N VAL A 5 45.18 -28.61 41.88
CA VAL A 5 44.13 -28.56 40.86
C VAL A 5 43.26 -27.35 41.15
N LYS A 6 43.46 -26.29 40.36
CA LYS A 6 42.57 -25.13 40.31
C LYS A 6 41.33 -25.55 39.49
N HIS A 7 40.16 -25.55 40.09
CA HIS A 7 38.91 -25.68 39.34
C HIS A 7 38.46 -24.27 38.96
N SER A 8 38.74 -23.88 37.72
CA SER A 8 38.16 -22.68 37.11
C SER A 8 36.71 -22.99 36.75
N ALA A 9 35.76 -22.36 37.43
CA ALA A 9 34.36 -22.37 37.00
C ALA A 9 34.24 -21.45 35.79
N VAL A 10 34.03 -22.03 34.60
CA VAL A 10 33.63 -21.29 33.40
C VAL A 10 32.11 -21.16 33.46
N ALA A 11 31.61 -19.98 33.80
CA ALA A 11 30.20 -19.63 33.64
C ALA A 11 29.96 -19.41 32.14
N LEU A 12 29.26 -20.35 31.51
CA LEU A 12 28.81 -20.20 30.13
C LEU A 12 27.56 -19.31 30.16
N ALA A 13 27.71 -18.03 29.80
CA ALA A 13 26.58 -17.15 29.61
C ALA A 13 25.83 -17.58 28.35
N LEU A 14 24.68 -18.23 28.53
CA LEU A 14 23.76 -18.55 27.45
C LEU A 14 23.07 -17.23 27.04
N ILE A 15 23.57 -16.56 26.00
CA ILE A 15 22.84 -15.46 25.37
C ILE A 15 21.71 -16.11 24.57
N ALA A 16 20.51 -16.12 25.14
CA ALA A 16 19.31 -16.40 24.39
C ALA A 16 19.06 -15.21 23.45
N THR A 17 19.47 -15.33 22.20
CA THR A 17 18.96 -14.47 21.13
C THR A 17 17.46 -14.76 21.01
N MET A 18 16.63 -13.91 21.61
CA MET A 18 15.22 -13.80 21.23
C MET A 18 15.19 -13.31 19.79
N THR A 19 15.06 -14.23 18.85
CA THR A 19 14.50 -13.93 17.54
C THR A 19 13.06 -13.50 17.77
N PHE A 20 12.80 -12.20 17.64
CA PHE A 20 11.46 -11.72 17.39
C PHE A 20 11.03 -12.34 16.06
N VAL A 21 10.13 -13.31 16.12
CA VAL A 21 9.33 -13.65 14.94
C VAL A 21 8.53 -12.38 14.67
N SER A 22 8.78 -11.72 13.55
CA SER A 22 7.85 -10.75 13.00
C SER A 22 6.56 -11.52 12.80
N GLU A 23 5.58 -11.29 13.67
CA GLU A 23 4.21 -11.64 13.37
C GLU A 23 3.87 -10.80 12.13
N THR A 24 3.74 -11.46 10.98
CA THR A 24 2.98 -10.89 9.86
C THR A 24 1.62 -10.53 10.45
N ASN A 25 1.33 -9.24 10.64
CA ASN A 25 0.05 -8.83 11.19
C ASN A 25 -1.06 -9.43 10.32
N ALA A 26 -1.91 -10.23 10.94
CA ALA A 26 -3.02 -10.89 10.26
C ALA A 26 -3.95 -9.82 9.67
N GLN A 27 -4.44 -10.06 8.45
CA GLN A 27 -5.45 -9.21 7.82
C GLN A 27 -6.67 -9.09 8.77
N THR A 28 -7.17 -7.87 8.98
CA THR A 28 -8.44 -7.65 9.70
C THR A 28 -9.59 -7.78 8.72
N LEU A 29 -10.37 -8.85 8.84
CA LEU A 29 -11.58 -9.04 8.04
C LEU A 29 -12.64 -7.98 8.37
N VAL A 30 -13.14 -7.28 7.34
CA VAL A 30 -14.35 -6.47 7.46
C VAL A 30 -15.57 -7.32 7.13
N THR A 31 -15.59 -7.94 5.95
CA THR A 31 -16.61 -8.92 5.56
C THR A 31 -16.10 -9.79 4.40
N ASP A 32 -16.49 -11.05 4.40
CA ASP A 32 -16.28 -12.01 3.31
C ASP A 32 -17.49 -12.07 2.36
N PHE A 33 -18.47 -11.18 2.56
CA PHE A 33 -19.74 -11.11 1.82
C PHE A 33 -20.58 -12.41 1.81
N ASN A 34 -20.27 -13.35 2.69
CA ASN A 34 -20.99 -14.61 2.83
C ASN A 34 -22.35 -14.37 3.49
N THR A 35 -23.43 -14.72 2.80
CA THR A 35 -24.81 -14.43 3.23
C THR A 35 -25.03 -12.97 3.60
N PHE A 36 -24.39 -12.07 2.86
CA PHE A 36 -24.42 -10.65 3.12
C PHE A 36 -25.76 -10.02 2.72
N PHE A 37 -26.28 -9.11 3.55
CA PHE A 37 -27.48 -8.35 3.26
C PHE A 37 -27.23 -6.88 3.58
N GLU A 38 -27.46 -6.01 2.60
CA GLU A 38 -27.44 -4.58 2.81
C GLU A 38 -28.63 -4.12 3.66
N ASN A 39 -28.47 -2.99 4.35
CA ASN A 39 -29.57 -2.38 5.08
C ASN A 39 -30.47 -1.55 4.15
N GLU A 40 -29.88 -0.78 3.24
CA GLU A 40 -30.59 0.06 2.28
C GLU A 40 -29.84 0.15 0.96
N SER A 41 -30.58 0.27 -0.15
CA SER A 41 -30.04 0.48 -1.50
C SER A 41 -30.46 1.83 -2.08
N TYR A 42 -29.61 2.41 -2.92
CA TYR A 42 -29.81 3.74 -3.49
C TYR A 42 -29.49 3.80 -4.97
N ALA A 43 -30.00 4.85 -5.62
CA ALA A 43 -29.87 5.08 -7.05
C ALA A 43 -30.24 3.83 -7.86
N SER A 44 -29.36 3.33 -8.72
CA SER A 44 -29.67 2.19 -9.59
C SER A 44 -29.77 0.85 -8.88
N TRP A 45 -29.23 0.70 -7.66
CA TRP A 45 -29.24 -0.56 -6.89
C TRP A 45 -30.60 -0.86 -6.22
N ASN A 46 -31.66 -0.17 -6.64
CA ASN A 46 -33.01 -0.42 -6.20
C ASN A 46 -33.81 -1.21 -7.23
N GLU A 47 -34.64 -2.12 -6.76
CA GLU A 47 -35.67 -2.77 -7.56
C GLU A 47 -36.61 -1.72 -8.20
N PRO A 48 -37.03 -1.89 -9.47
CA PRO A 48 -36.78 -3.04 -10.35
C PRO A 48 -35.53 -2.88 -11.23
N SER A 49 -34.64 -1.94 -10.93
CA SER A 49 -33.54 -1.52 -11.81
C SER A 49 -32.23 -2.27 -11.58
N ALA A 50 -32.15 -3.03 -10.49
CA ALA A 50 -31.03 -3.89 -10.16
C ALA A 50 -31.50 -5.27 -9.70
N ILE A 51 -30.58 -6.24 -9.77
CA ILE A 51 -30.73 -7.59 -9.24
C ILE A 51 -29.62 -7.77 -8.21
N LEU A 52 -30.01 -7.93 -6.94
CA LEU A 52 -29.10 -8.20 -5.83
C LEU A 52 -29.29 -9.66 -5.39
N ILE A 53 -28.21 -10.44 -5.39
CA ILE A 53 -28.25 -11.85 -5.02
C ILE A 53 -27.23 -12.11 -3.94
N SER A 54 -27.70 -12.61 -2.80
CA SER A 54 -26.89 -13.05 -1.68
C SER A 54 -26.90 -14.58 -1.61
N GLY A 55 -25.73 -15.17 -1.40
CA GLY A 55 -25.54 -16.60 -1.23
C GLY A 55 -24.48 -16.92 -0.18
N PRO A 56 -24.26 -18.21 0.11
CA PRO A 56 -23.31 -18.64 1.14
C PRO A 56 -21.88 -18.17 0.93
N ASP A 57 -21.47 -17.99 -0.33
CA ASP A 57 -20.09 -17.70 -0.73
C ASP A 57 -19.99 -16.51 -1.70
N PHE A 58 -21.07 -15.72 -1.84
CA PHE A 58 -21.11 -14.63 -2.81
C PHE A 58 -22.16 -13.57 -2.47
N TYR A 59 -21.88 -12.33 -2.87
CA TYR A 59 -22.86 -11.26 -2.99
C TYR A 59 -22.67 -10.57 -4.34
N THR A 60 -23.71 -10.60 -5.18
CA THR A 60 -23.66 -10.00 -6.51
C THR A 60 -24.66 -8.87 -6.67
N VAL A 61 -24.23 -7.82 -7.36
CA VAL A 61 -25.08 -6.70 -7.76
C VAL A 61 -25.03 -6.53 -9.27
N THR A 62 -26.17 -6.66 -9.95
CA THR A 62 -26.31 -6.35 -11.38
C THR A 62 -27.16 -5.11 -11.55
N ALA A 63 -26.66 -4.05 -12.18
CA ALA A 63 -27.37 -2.79 -12.34
C ALA A 63 -26.91 -2.00 -13.58
N THR A 64 -27.65 -0.94 -13.94
CA THR A 64 -27.27 0.04 -14.98
C THR A 64 -27.17 1.42 -14.34
N GLY A 65 -26.10 2.17 -14.62
CA GLY A 65 -25.88 3.50 -14.03
C GLY A 65 -25.30 3.45 -12.62
N TYR A 66 -25.00 4.62 -12.08
CA TYR A 66 -24.47 4.74 -10.72
C TYR A 66 -25.42 4.12 -9.70
N GLY A 67 -24.86 3.33 -8.79
CA GLY A 67 -25.62 2.67 -7.73
C GLY A 67 -24.78 2.47 -6.49
N SER A 68 -25.46 2.41 -5.35
CA SER A 68 -24.81 2.26 -4.05
C SER A 68 -25.74 1.62 -3.03
N ASN A 69 -25.17 1.13 -1.93
CA ASN A 69 -25.92 0.72 -0.76
C ASN A 69 -25.36 1.35 0.53
N TYR A 70 -26.02 1.02 1.64
CA TYR A 70 -25.60 1.29 3.00
C TYR A 70 -25.69 0.00 3.80
N THR A 71 -24.67 -0.27 4.61
CA THR A 71 -24.65 -1.39 5.56
C THR A 71 -24.14 -0.94 6.91
N ASP A 72 -24.88 -1.26 7.97
CA ASP A 72 -24.45 -1.13 9.36
C ASP A 72 -23.45 -2.26 9.67
N ILE A 73 -22.22 -1.86 10.00
CA ILE A 73 -21.12 -2.77 10.34
C ILE A 73 -20.70 -2.64 11.80
N SER A 74 -21.43 -1.85 12.61
CA SER A 74 -21.13 -1.67 14.03
C SER A 74 -21.14 -2.98 14.83
N GLY A 75 -21.90 -3.98 14.35
CA GLY A 75 -21.97 -5.31 14.93
C GLY A 75 -20.90 -6.29 14.48
N PHE A 76 -20.01 -5.91 13.55
CA PHE A 76 -19.06 -6.85 12.93
C PHE A 76 -17.81 -7.09 13.81
N GLY A 77 -17.61 -6.27 14.85
CA GLY A 77 -16.49 -6.47 15.79
C GLY A 77 -15.12 -6.22 15.17
N ILE A 78 -15.05 -5.31 14.19
CA ILE A 78 -13.83 -4.96 13.46
C ILE A 78 -12.81 -4.34 14.41
N GLN A 79 -11.59 -4.89 14.43
CA GLN A 79 -10.44 -4.36 15.16
C GLN A 79 -9.41 -3.89 14.14
N GLY A 80 -9.65 -2.69 13.62
CA GLY A 80 -8.96 -2.16 12.46
C GLY A 80 -7.72 -1.34 12.78
N ALA A 81 -7.51 -0.91 14.03
CA ALA A 81 -6.37 -0.08 14.39
C ALA A 81 -5.02 -0.72 14.02
N GLY A 82 -4.12 0.11 13.47
CA GLY A 82 -2.79 -0.32 13.02
C GLY A 82 -2.73 -0.80 11.56
N ASN A 83 -3.87 -1.07 10.93
CA ASN A 83 -3.92 -1.30 9.48
C ASN A 83 -3.68 0.00 8.72
N THR A 84 -3.02 -0.11 7.57
CA THR A 84 -2.62 1.02 6.73
C THR A 84 -3.43 1.10 5.44
N HIS A 85 -4.03 0.00 5.00
CA HIS A 85 -4.73 -0.08 3.72
C HIS A 85 -6.10 -0.73 3.84
N VAL A 86 -7.01 -0.30 2.98
CA VAL A 86 -8.20 -1.06 2.60
C VAL A 86 -7.85 -1.94 1.41
N GLN A 87 -8.27 -3.20 1.44
CA GLN A 87 -8.13 -4.15 0.35
C GLN A 87 -9.49 -4.75 0.02
N LEU A 88 -9.92 -4.58 -1.23
CA LEU A 88 -11.15 -5.11 -1.79
C LEU A 88 -10.83 -6.17 -2.84
N ASP A 89 -11.29 -7.40 -2.61
CA ASP A 89 -11.36 -8.45 -3.62
C ASP A 89 -12.74 -8.40 -4.29
N ILE A 90 -12.76 -8.20 -5.60
CA ILE A 90 -13.98 -8.02 -6.38
C ILE A 90 -13.81 -8.61 -7.78
N THR A 91 -14.88 -9.20 -8.30
CA THR A 91 -14.98 -9.58 -9.71
C THR A 91 -15.94 -8.67 -10.45
N ILE A 92 -15.49 -8.13 -11.58
CA ILE A 92 -16.23 -7.17 -12.39
C ILE A 92 -16.60 -7.81 -13.72
N TYR A 93 -17.90 -7.86 -14.02
CA TYR A 93 -18.43 -8.36 -15.27
C TYR A 93 -19.21 -7.26 -16.00
N GLY A 94 -19.21 -7.34 -17.32
CA GLY A 94 -19.92 -6.43 -18.19
C GLY A 94 -19.72 -6.81 -19.66
N PRO A 95 -20.41 -6.14 -20.58
CA PRO A 95 -20.10 -6.25 -21.99
C PRO A 95 -18.75 -5.56 -22.30
N PRO A 96 -18.10 -5.85 -23.45
CA PRO A 96 -16.79 -5.29 -23.79
C PRO A 96 -16.71 -3.76 -23.73
N GLU A 97 -17.82 -3.06 -23.95
CA GLU A 97 -17.91 -1.60 -23.90
C GLU A 97 -17.76 -1.04 -22.48
N ALA A 98 -17.87 -1.86 -21.43
CA ALA A 98 -17.66 -1.47 -20.04
C ALA A 98 -16.19 -1.52 -19.59
N ASP A 99 -15.34 -2.17 -20.38
CA ASP A 99 -13.95 -2.45 -20.01
C ASP A 99 -13.15 -1.17 -19.82
N GLY A 100 -12.54 -1.00 -18.65
CA GLY A 100 -11.76 0.18 -18.29
C GLY A 100 -12.61 1.39 -17.88
N LEU A 101 -13.91 1.22 -17.63
CA LEU A 101 -14.82 2.32 -17.28
C LEU A 101 -15.45 2.21 -15.90
N LEU A 102 -15.48 1.01 -15.31
CA LEU A 102 -16.18 0.75 -14.05
C LEU A 102 -15.33 1.12 -12.85
N GLY A 103 -15.90 1.86 -11.89
CA GLY A 103 -15.21 2.34 -10.70
C GLY A 103 -15.88 1.88 -9.41
N PRO A 104 -15.44 0.77 -8.80
CA PRO A 104 -15.88 0.36 -7.46
C PRO A 104 -15.45 1.38 -6.42
N ILE A 105 -16.33 1.63 -5.45
CA ILE A 105 -16.08 2.54 -4.34
C ILE A 105 -16.48 1.83 -3.05
N ILE A 106 -15.58 1.87 -2.07
CA ILE A 106 -15.87 1.53 -0.68
C ILE A 106 -15.78 2.80 0.14
N SER A 107 -16.77 3.01 0.99
CA SER A 107 -16.71 4.07 1.99
C SER A 107 -16.87 3.52 3.39
N PHE A 108 -16.18 4.15 4.34
CA PHE A 108 -16.31 3.87 5.76
C PHE A 108 -16.79 5.11 6.49
N VAL A 109 -17.67 4.89 7.47
CA VAL A 109 -18.08 5.88 8.44
C VAL A 109 -17.80 5.36 9.83
N ASP A 110 -17.10 6.14 10.64
CA ASP A 110 -16.86 5.82 12.05
C ASP A 110 -17.91 6.45 12.99
N ALA A 111 -17.82 6.13 14.27
CA ALA A 111 -18.80 6.52 15.29
C ALA A 111 -18.97 8.03 15.46
N ASP A 112 -17.99 8.84 15.02
CA ASP A 112 -18.04 10.29 15.14
C ASP A 112 -18.40 11.00 13.84
N GLY A 113 -18.73 10.22 12.80
CA GLY A 113 -19.26 10.67 11.52
C GLY A 113 -18.20 10.96 10.48
N SER A 114 -16.93 10.61 10.72
CA SER A 114 -15.89 10.74 9.71
C SER A 114 -16.19 9.80 8.55
N TYR A 115 -16.35 10.35 7.35
CA TYR A 115 -16.79 9.63 6.15
C TYR A 115 -15.71 9.69 5.08
N TYR A 116 -15.04 8.56 4.86
CA TYR A 116 -13.89 8.42 3.96
C TYR A 116 -14.25 7.49 2.80
N ASN A 117 -13.82 7.84 1.58
CA ASN A 117 -14.16 7.12 0.36
C ASN A 117 -12.90 6.68 -0.36
N TYR A 118 -12.88 5.42 -0.79
CA TYR A 118 -11.78 4.78 -1.50
C TYR A 118 -12.35 4.27 -2.83
N ALA A 119 -11.86 4.85 -3.91
CA ALA A 119 -12.43 4.66 -5.24
C ALA A 119 -11.36 4.24 -6.24
N TRP A 120 -11.65 3.18 -6.97
CA TRP A 120 -10.78 2.63 -8.00
C TRP A 120 -11.42 2.81 -9.37
N PHE A 121 -11.34 4.00 -9.95
CA PHE A 121 -11.98 4.28 -11.24
C PHE A 121 -11.31 3.54 -12.40
N GLY A 122 -12.10 3.24 -13.44
CA GLY A 122 -11.59 2.76 -14.72
C GLY A 122 -11.02 1.34 -14.69
N GLN A 123 -11.57 0.46 -13.85
CA GLN A 123 -11.16 -0.94 -13.81
C GLN A 123 -11.56 -1.69 -15.07
N THR A 124 -10.70 -2.62 -15.47
CA THR A 124 -11.00 -3.58 -16.52
C THR A 124 -11.98 -4.64 -16.02
N LEU A 125 -12.56 -5.41 -16.92
CA LEU A 125 -13.34 -6.59 -16.57
C LEU A 125 -12.43 -7.69 -16.00
N GLY A 126 -12.98 -8.54 -15.13
CA GLY A 126 -12.28 -9.64 -14.47
C GLY A 126 -12.11 -9.47 -12.96
N ASN A 127 -11.22 -10.28 -12.40
CA ASN A 127 -10.97 -10.32 -10.95
C ASN A 127 -9.91 -9.30 -10.56
N HIS A 128 -10.12 -8.63 -9.43
CA HIS A 128 -9.22 -7.59 -8.92
C HIS A 128 -9.00 -7.72 -7.43
N VAL A 129 -7.78 -7.41 -7.00
CA VAL A 129 -7.44 -7.12 -5.61
C VAL A 129 -7.05 -5.65 -5.54
N LEU A 130 -8.02 -4.81 -5.21
CA LEU A 130 -7.90 -3.37 -5.20
C LEU A 130 -7.43 -2.90 -3.82
N THR A 131 -6.30 -2.22 -3.76
CA THR A 131 -5.70 -1.78 -2.49
C THR A 131 -5.51 -0.26 -2.50
N GLN A 132 -5.81 0.41 -1.38
CA GLN A 132 -5.60 1.86 -1.24
C GLN A 132 -5.22 2.23 0.19
N LEU A 133 -4.34 3.23 0.35
CA LEU A 133 -3.89 3.73 1.65
C LEU A 133 -5.05 4.40 2.41
N LEU A 134 -5.34 3.95 3.63
CA LEU A 134 -6.42 4.48 4.47
C LEU A 134 -6.24 5.96 4.79
N ALA A 135 -4.98 6.41 4.92
CA ALA A 135 -4.61 7.79 5.17
C ALA A 135 -4.73 8.70 3.93
N SER A 136 -4.98 8.15 2.74
CA SER A 136 -5.15 8.90 1.49
C SER A 136 -6.45 8.46 0.77
N PRO A 137 -7.62 8.76 1.36
CA PRO A 137 -8.89 8.50 0.70
C PRO A 137 -8.97 9.31 -0.60
N THR A 138 -9.74 8.81 -1.56
CA THR A 138 -9.98 9.53 -2.83
C THR A 138 -10.72 10.84 -2.56
N TRP A 139 -11.67 10.84 -1.61
CA TRP A 139 -12.23 12.05 -1.02
C TRP A 139 -12.82 11.80 0.37
N ILE A 140 -12.96 12.87 1.14
CA ILE A 140 -13.62 12.88 2.46
C ILE A 140 -14.98 13.57 2.29
N SER A 141 -16.06 12.84 2.57
CA SER A 141 -17.44 13.38 2.47
C SER A 141 -17.81 14.22 3.68
N ALA A 142 -17.31 13.86 4.87
CA ALA A 142 -17.53 14.58 6.11
C ALA A 142 -16.32 14.39 7.03
N PRO A 143 -15.70 15.47 7.55
CA PRO A 143 -14.79 15.36 8.67
C PRO A 143 -15.64 15.19 9.93
N GLY A 144 -15.48 14.08 10.66
CA GLY A 144 -16.12 13.88 11.95
C GLY A 144 -15.57 14.82 13.02
N THR A 145 -15.86 14.53 14.28
CA THR A 145 -15.45 15.41 15.39
C THR A 145 -13.95 15.31 15.73
N THR A 146 -13.35 14.17 15.42
CA THR A 146 -11.96 13.81 15.64
C THR A 146 -11.29 13.69 14.28
N PRO A 147 -10.13 14.33 14.04
CA PRO A 147 -9.44 14.19 12.76
C PRO A 147 -9.02 12.74 12.49
N GLY A 148 -9.43 12.22 11.33
CA GLY A 148 -9.04 10.89 10.87
C GLY A 148 -10.25 10.01 10.61
N LEU A 149 -10.00 8.72 10.42
CA LEU A 149 -11.00 7.65 10.43
C LEU A 149 -10.62 6.69 11.55
N ASP A 150 -11.50 6.48 12.52
CA ASP A 150 -11.29 5.53 13.61
C ASP A 150 -11.70 4.11 13.18
N LEU A 151 -10.70 3.30 12.83
CA LEU A 151 -10.87 1.95 12.30
C LEU A 151 -11.37 0.94 13.34
N ASP A 152 -11.28 1.24 14.65
CA ASP A 152 -11.85 0.40 15.71
C ASP A 152 -13.32 0.76 16.01
N MET A 153 -13.81 1.87 15.45
CA MET A 153 -15.13 2.42 15.72
C MET A 153 -15.94 2.60 14.43
N LEU A 154 -15.68 1.78 13.41
CA LEU A 154 -16.48 1.79 12.18
C LEU A 154 -17.93 1.39 12.49
N VAL A 155 -18.87 2.22 12.03
CA VAL A 155 -20.31 2.02 12.25
C VAL A 155 -21.06 1.70 10.97
N SER A 156 -20.61 2.22 9.83
CA SER A 156 -21.22 1.87 8.56
C SER A 156 -20.22 1.82 7.42
N MET A 157 -20.60 1.05 6.40
CA MET A 157 -19.92 1.06 5.12
C MET A 157 -20.92 1.27 3.99
N HIS A 158 -20.42 1.84 2.89
CA HIS A 158 -21.14 1.95 1.64
C HIS A 158 -20.37 1.24 0.55
N MET A 159 -21.06 0.39 -0.20
CA MET A 159 -20.55 -0.15 -1.46
C MET A 159 -21.20 0.59 -2.61
N GLN A 160 -20.42 0.96 -3.61
CA GLN A 160 -20.90 1.76 -4.73
C GLN A 160 -20.20 1.37 -6.03
N LEU A 161 -20.81 1.75 -7.15
CA LEU A 161 -20.17 1.75 -8.45
C LEU A 161 -20.46 3.04 -9.22
N ASP A 162 -19.39 3.70 -9.66
CA ASP A 162 -19.44 4.70 -10.71
C ASP A 162 -19.07 4.07 -12.06
N PRO A 163 -20.03 3.85 -12.97
CA PRO A 163 -19.75 3.31 -14.29
C PRO A 163 -19.28 4.38 -15.30
N SER A 164 -19.05 5.62 -14.89
CA SER A 164 -18.67 6.73 -15.77
C SER A 164 -19.65 6.86 -16.96
N SER A 165 -19.13 7.07 -18.18
CA SER A 165 -19.93 7.13 -19.40
C SER A 165 -20.67 5.84 -19.72
N PHE A 166 -20.20 4.68 -19.25
CA PHE A 166 -20.86 3.39 -19.48
C PHE A 166 -22.22 3.29 -18.76
N GLY A 167 -22.47 4.10 -17.73
CA GLY A 167 -23.70 4.04 -16.94
C GLY A 167 -25.02 4.17 -17.72
N THR A 168 -24.98 4.67 -18.95
CA THR A 168 -26.15 4.78 -19.84
C THR A 168 -26.16 3.76 -20.98
N MET A 169 -25.10 2.96 -21.11
CA MET A 169 -24.86 2.07 -22.25
C MET A 169 -25.25 0.62 -21.99
N GLY A 170 -25.23 0.17 -20.73
CA GLY A 170 -25.61 -1.19 -20.39
C GLY A 170 -25.48 -1.51 -18.91
N ALA A 171 -25.78 -2.77 -18.59
CA ALA A 171 -25.64 -3.29 -17.24
C ALA A 171 -24.22 -3.81 -16.98
N TYR A 172 -23.80 -3.69 -15.73
CA TYR A 172 -22.62 -4.35 -15.16
C TYR A 172 -23.08 -5.35 -14.09
N THR A 173 -22.21 -6.29 -13.75
CA THR A 173 -22.36 -7.14 -12.56
C THR A 173 -21.09 -7.07 -11.73
N LEU A 174 -21.25 -6.86 -10.42
CA LEU A 174 -20.18 -6.93 -9.44
C LEU A 174 -20.41 -8.14 -8.56
N GLU A 175 -19.36 -8.91 -8.33
CA GLU A 175 -19.31 -9.96 -7.33
C GLU A 175 -18.32 -9.53 -6.25
N TRP A 176 -18.85 -9.24 -5.06
CA TRP A 176 -18.07 -8.79 -3.92
C TRP A 176 -17.54 -10.01 -3.19
N ASN A 177 -16.22 -10.19 -3.17
CA ASN A 177 -15.59 -11.42 -2.68
C ASN A 177 -15.05 -11.26 -1.26
N ASN A 178 -14.31 -10.18 -0.99
CA ASN A 178 -13.74 -9.95 0.33
C ASN A 178 -13.40 -8.48 0.55
N LEU A 179 -13.55 -8.00 1.78
CA LEU A 179 -13.10 -6.68 2.21
C LEU A 179 -12.29 -6.82 3.48
N ASN A 180 -11.03 -6.39 3.42
CA ASN A 180 -10.10 -6.43 4.54
C ASN A 180 -9.49 -5.06 4.80
N LEU A 181 -9.12 -4.85 6.06
CA LEU A 181 -8.09 -3.89 6.42
C LEU A 181 -6.78 -4.67 6.57
N ILE A 182 -5.73 -4.17 5.96
CA ILE A 182 -4.42 -4.83 6.00
C ILE A 182 -3.36 -3.84 6.46
N GLN A 183 -2.37 -4.35 7.17
CA GLN A 183 -1.11 -3.66 7.32
C GLN A 183 -0.26 -4.03 6.11
N SER A 184 -0.26 -3.16 5.11
CA SER A 184 0.67 -3.27 3.99
C SER A 184 1.89 -2.42 4.29
N SER A 185 3.07 -3.00 4.09
CA SER A 185 4.32 -2.25 3.98
C SER A 185 4.37 -1.40 2.72
N ILE A 186 3.50 -1.67 1.73
CA ILE A 186 3.39 -0.93 0.47
C ILE A 186 3.02 0.52 0.77
N THR A 187 4.03 1.36 0.90
CA THR A 187 3.85 2.80 0.97
C THR A 187 3.72 3.29 -0.49
N PRO A 188 2.78 4.18 -0.86
CA PRO A 188 2.77 4.68 -2.24
C PRO A 188 4.15 5.24 -2.61
N GLY A 189 4.79 4.69 -3.64
CA GLY A 189 6.18 5.00 -3.98
C GLY A 189 7.21 3.95 -3.54
N ASP A 190 6.83 2.98 -2.71
CA ASP A 190 7.55 1.73 -2.39
C ASP A 190 7.29 0.76 -3.55
N PHE A 191 8.11 0.88 -4.59
CA PHE A 191 7.94 0.14 -5.83
C PHE A 191 8.59 -1.25 -5.77
N ASP A 192 9.57 -1.46 -4.90
CA ASP A 192 10.19 -2.78 -4.72
C ASP A 192 9.66 -3.58 -3.51
N GLU A 193 8.66 -3.02 -2.84
CA GLU A 193 7.87 -3.61 -1.75
C GLU A 193 8.71 -3.96 -0.51
N ASP A 194 9.81 -3.24 -0.29
CA ASP A 194 10.72 -3.50 0.83
C ASP A 194 10.33 -2.77 2.12
N GLY A 195 9.29 -1.93 2.05
CA GLY A 195 8.66 -1.27 3.18
C GLY A 195 9.23 0.10 3.52
N ASP A 196 10.08 0.67 2.67
CA ASP A 196 10.37 2.09 2.68
C ASP A 196 10.18 2.75 1.30
N VAL A 197 10.38 4.07 1.22
CA VAL A 197 10.30 4.82 -0.04
C VAL A 197 11.60 5.57 -0.21
N ASP A 198 12.51 5.00 -0.99
CA ASP A 198 13.90 5.42 -1.06
C ASP A 198 14.46 5.47 -2.51
N GLY A 199 15.79 5.47 -2.63
CA GLY A 199 16.43 5.51 -3.94
C GLY A 199 16.27 4.21 -4.75
N HIS A 200 16.08 3.06 -4.10
CA HIS A 200 15.89 1.76 -4.73
C HIS A 200 14.57 1.70 -5.50
N ASP A 201 13.51 2.22 -4.90
CA ASP A 201 12.22 2.41 -5.57
C ASP A 201 12.36 3.29 -6.81
N PHE A 202 12.99 4.46 -6.64
CA PHE A 202 13.18 5.38 -7.75
C PHE A 202 13.95 4.72 -8.89
N LEU A 203 14.96 3.90 -8.58
CA LEU A 203 15.72 3.13 -9.56
C LEU A 203 14.87 2.03 -10.23
N LEU A 204 13.95 1.41 -9.50
CA LEU A 204 12.99 0.47 -10.08
C LEU A 204 12.07 1.19 -11.08
N TRP A 205 11.47 2.32 -10.68
CA TRP A 205 10.62 3.14 -11.53
C TRP A 205 11.35 3.69 -12.77
N GLN A 206 12.62 4.08 -12.64
CA GLN A 206 13.44 4.50 -13.78
C GLN A 206 13.65 3.38 -14.81
N ARG A 207 13.66 2.12 -14.36
CA ARG A 207 13.83 0.94 -15.23
C ARG A 207 12.49 0.47 -15.81
N ASP A 208 11.42 0.65 -15.07
CA ASP A 208 10.06 0.34 -15.50
C ASP A 208 9.08 1.38 -14.94
N SER A 209 8.69 2.35 -15.77
CA SER A 209 7.76 3.41 -15.36
C SER A 209 6.32 2.91 -15.18
N ASN A 210 6.04 1.63 -15.44
CA ASN A 210 4.70 1.05 -15.24
C ASN A 210 4.48 0.54 -13.81
N VAL A 211 5.52 0.51 -12.97
CA VAL A 211 5.42 0.08 -11.55
C VAL A 211 4.61 1.06 -10.69
N GLY A 212 4.42 2.30 -11.15
CA GLY A 212 3.61 3.27 -10.45
C GLY A 212 3.85 4.71 -10.88
N SER A 213 3.25 5.66 -10.15
CA SER A 213 3.37 7.09 -10.44
C SER A 213 4.59 7.68 -9.77
N LEU A 214 5.40 8.45 -10.52
CA LEU A 214 6.51 9.22 -9.94
C LEU A 214 6.05 10.18 -8.83
N THR A 215 4.82 10.68 -8.92
CA THR A 215 4.23 11.56 -7.90
C THR A 215 4.09 10.86 -6.55
N ASP A 216 3.81 9.55 -6.56
CA ASP A 216 3.66 8.76 -5.33
C ASP A 216 5.02 8.66 -4.63
N TRP A 217 6.08 8.34 -5.38
CA TRP A 217 7.45 8.37 -4.87
C TRP A 217 7.84 9.74 -4.32
N GLN A 218 7.60 10.82 -5.07
CA GLN A 218 7.94 12.19 -4.63
C GLN A 218 7.23 12.61 -3.36
N SER A 219 6.00 12.13 -3.16
CA SER A 219 5.16 12.49 -2.01
C SER A 219 5.54 11.70 -0.75
N ASN A 220 6.17 10.54 -0.90
CA ASN A 220 6.42 9.62 0.21
C ASN A 220 7.91 9.35 0.47
N TYR A 221 8.82 9.77 -0.41
CA TYR A 221 10.27 9.72 -0.18
C TYR A 221 10.66 10.53 1.07
N GLY A 222 11.42 9.91 1.98
CA GLY A 222 12.08 10.62 3.09
C GLY A 222 11.69 10.33 4.56
N PRO A 223 10.85 9.35 4.94
CA PRO A 223 10.68 8.97 6.35
C PRO A 223 11.33 7.62 6.74
N GLY A 224 11.94 6.87 5.81
CA GLY A 224 12.60 5.59 6.05
C GLY A 224 13.95 5.71 6.80
N PRO A 225 14.38 4.67 7.54
CA PRO A 225 15.68 4.66 8.18
C PRO A 225 16.76 4.71 7.11
N LEU A 226 17.42 5.87 6.98
CA LEU A 226 18.55 6.07 6.07
C LEU A 226 19.50 4.87 6.19
N ALA A 227 19.51 4.01 5.17
CA ALA A 227 20.53 2.98 5.04
C ALA A 227 21.87 3.69 5.21
N THR A 228 22.64 3.28 6.21
CA THR A 228 23.89 3.97 6.53
C THR A 228 24.81 3.85 5.33
N LEU A 229 24.93 4.91 4.53
CA LEU A 229 25.88 4.93 3.43
C LEU A 229 27.26 4.79 4.06
N GLY A 230 27.82 3.59 3.94
CA GLY A 230 29.21 3.34 4.33
C GLY A 230 30.07 4.39 3.65
N ALA A 231 30.95 5.03 4.41
CA ALA A 231 31.84 6.06 3.89
C ALA A 231 32.49 5.54 2.62
N VAL A 232 32.18 6.17 1.48
CA VAL A 232 32.77 5.82 0.20
C VAL A 232 34.27 6.06 0.35
N PRO A 233 35.13 5.01 0.26
CA PRO A 233 36.57 5.21 0.35
C PRO A 233 36.98 6.15 -0.78
N GLU A 234 37.56 7.31 -0.44
CA GLU A 234 37.92 8.30 -1.46
C GLU A 234 38.87 7.66 -2.49
N PRO A 235 38.55 7.70 -3.78
CA PRO A 235 39.32 7.01 -4.81
C PRO A 235 40.59 7.80 -5.13
N GLY A 236 41.68 7.58 -4.38
CA GLY A 236 43.08 7.81 -4.80
C GLY A 236 43.48 9.17 -5.42
N ALA A 237 42.59 10.16 -5.44
CA ALA A 237 42.74 11.39 -6.22
C ALA A 237 43.89 12.25 -5.68
N ILE A 238 44.07 12.23 -4.35
CA ILE A 238 45.20 12.86 -3.68
C ILE A 238 46.52 12.15 -4.04
N LEU A 239 46.50 10.82 -4.13
CA LEU A 239 47.69 10.04 -4.51
C LEU A 239 48.09 10.31 -5.98
N LEU A 240 47.12 10.40 -6.89
CA LEU A 240 47.34 10.75 -8.29
C LEU A 240 47.83 12.20 -8.46
N ALA A 241 47.27 13.15 -7.70
CA ALA A 241 47.73 14.54 -7.69
C ALA A 241 49.17 14.68 -7.16
N LEU A 242 49.53 13.89 -6.15
CA LEU A 242 50.90 13.83 -5.62
C LEU A 242 51.89 13.18 -6.59
N LEU A 243 51.50 12.11 -7.28
CA LEU A 243 52.35 11.47 -8.29
C LEU A 243 52.56 12.35 -9.53
N ALA A 244 51.53 13.08 -9.96
CA ALA A 244 51.62 14.03 -11.08
C ALA A 244 52.55 15.22 -10.78
N SER A 245 52.54 15.71 -9.54
CA SER A 245 53.40 16.84 -9.12
C SER A 245 54.88 16.46 -9.03
N VAL A 246 55.21 15.22 -8.65
CA VAL A 246 56.61 14.73 -8.65
C VAL A 246 57.16 14.58 -10.08
N GLY A 247 56.34 14.17 -11.05
CA GLY A 247 56.75 14.00 -12.44
C GLY A 247 57.15 15.31 -13.16
N THR A 248 56.56 16.45 -12.78
CA THR A 248 56.84 17.74 -13.43
C THR A 248 58.12 18.42 -12.93
N LEU A 249 58.59 18.07 -11.73
CA LEU A 249 59.82 18.64 -11.14
C LEU A 249 61.10 17.98 -11.70
N GLY A 250 61.01 16.78 -12.27
CA GLY A 250 62.16 16.01 -12.77
C GLY A 250 62.70 16.42 -14.16
N PHE A 251 61.97 17.22 -14.95
CA PHE A 251 62.34 17.53 -16.34
C PHE A 251 62.93 18.94 -16.57
N ARG A 252 63.50 19.59 -15.55
CA ARG A 252 64.26 20.83 -15.75
C ARG A 252 65.54 20.53 -16.54
N ARG A 253 65.47 20.69 -17.87
CA ARG A 253 66.60 20.63 -18.80
C ARG A 253 67.67 21.67 -18.39
N PRO A 254 68.95 21.29 -18.23
CA PRO A 254 70.02 22.25 -18.01
C PRO A 254 70.27 23.09 -19.26
N SER A 255 70.20 24.41 -19.10
CA SER A 255 70.55 25.38 -20.15
C SER A 255 72.05 25.35 -20.42
N LYS A 256 72.45 25.06 -21.66
CA LYS A 256 73.84 25.23 -22.11
C LYS A 256 74.11 26.71 -22.38
N SER A 257 74.97 27.31 -21.54
CA SER A 257 75.63 28.58 -21.81
C SER A 257 76.68 28.37 -22.92
N ILE A 258 76.62 29.18 -23.98
CA ILE A 258 77.63 29.27 -25.03
C ILE A 258 78.36 30.60 -24.83
N ASN A 259 79.70 30.53 -24.73
CA ASN A 259 80.63 31.67 -24.71
C ASN A 259 80.67 32.39 -26.05
#